data_AF-A0A2E6TWH2-F1
#
_entry.id   AF-A0A2E6TWH2-F1
#
_cell.length_a   1.000
_cell.length_b   1.000
_cell.length_c   1.000
_cell.angle_alpha   90.00
_cell.angle_beta   90.00
_cell.angle_gamma   90.00
#
_symmetry.space_group_name_H-M   'P 1'
#
loop_
_entity.id
_entity.type
_entity.pdbx_description
1 polymer ?
#
loop_
_entity_poly.entity_id
_entity_poly.type
_entity_poly.pdbx_seq_one_letter_code
_entity_poly.pdbx_strand_id
1 'polypeptide(L)'
;MSQPPLAELRPLLRGLNALLIGLPLALVVCIPGAVGDWIRLFIIVLLDGTVPPAVWLLGLLPVLGAVGLLVVGVWQMARFQPDDADWQRDLFHSRLFVLLCLGLAPFLYWAEAGTSVPGGEIVLRLNVLVFTVGAFVYLIHLNLLLRRLARLLPNVVLQADTRIFAKLNPLLLLLVLALVAFYQAIDGLFVAEGRLKMVMDAVNAQGGRMVILLMLPSVATTLSMIWKARQTALRVIFEPGAFDDEAILAAADGGREDLEDAAGDKINSPADTSCPADAARSPDPE
;
A
#
# COMPACT_ATOMS: atom_id res chain seq x y z
N MET A 1 -22.06 -15.90 -4.28
CA MET A 1 -21.47 -14.67 -4.85
C MET A 1 -21.03 -14.99 -6.27
N SER A 2 -21.64 -14.37 -7.28
CA SER A 2 -21.24 -14.55 -8.69
C SER A 2 -19.82 -14.03 -8.89
N GLN A 3 -18.93 -14.84 -9.48
CA GLN A 3 -17.56 -14.44 -9.79
C GLN A 3 -17.57 -13.15 -10.64
N PRO A 4 -16.70 -12.16 -10.33
CA PRO A 4 -16.60 -10.95 -11.14
C PRO A 4 -16.16 -11.32 -12.57
N PRO A 5 -16.80 -10.77 -13.62
CA PRO A 5 -16.47 -11.11 -14.99
C PRO A 5 -15.02 -10.71 -15.33
N LEU A 6 -14.31 -11.59 -16.06
CA LEU A 6 -12.89 -11.43 -16.43
C LEU A 6 -12.53 -10.06 -17.04
N ALA A 7 -13.50 -9.40 -17.71
CA ALA A 7 -13.33 -8.08 -18.29
C ALA A 7 -13.08 -6.97 -17.24
N GLU A 8 -13.60 -7.11 -16.03
CA GLU A 8 -13.49 -6.12 -14.96
C GLU A 8 -12.17 -6.24 -14.17
N LEU A 9 -11.55 -7.42 -14.13
CA LEU A 9 -10.28 -7.62 -13.43
C LEU A 9 -9.08 -7.05 -14.19
N ARG A 10 -9.17 -6.91 -15.52
CA ARG A 10 -8.05 -6.41 -16.34
C ARG A 10 -7.73 -4.93 -16.05
N PRO A 11 -8.71 -4.00 -15.99
CA PRO A 11 -8.48 -2.64 -15.51
C PRO A 11 -7.91 -2.59 -14.09
N LEU A 12 -8.43 -3.44 -13.19
CA LEU A 12 -7.97 -3.54 -11.80
C LEU A 12 -6.48 -3.90 -11.73
N LEU A 13 -6.04 -4.91 -12.48
CA LEU A 13 -4.63 -5.31 -12.54
C LEU A 13 -3.72 -4.19 -13.06
N ARG A 14 -4.16 -3.44 -14.08
CA ARG A 14 -3.42 -2.28 -14.59
C ARG A 14 -3.32 -1.19 -13.53
N GLY A 15 -4.40 -0.94 -12.79
CA GLY A 15 -4.42 0.02 -11.70
C GLY A 15 -3.48 -0.37 -10.55
N LEU A 16 -3.54 -1.62 -10.11
CA LEU A 16 -2.64 -2.16 -9.09
C LEU A 16 -1.17 -2.10 -9.51
N ASN A 17 -0.86 -2.41 -10.78
CA ASN A 17 0.50 -2.32 -11.29
C ASN A 17 1.01 -0.86 -11.36
N ALA A 18 0.16 0.08 -11.78
CA ALA A 18 0.49 1.50 -11.78
C ALA A 18 0.76 2.02 -10.36
N LEU A 19 -0.02 1.59 -9.35
CA LEU A 19 0.22 1.95 -7.95
C LEU A 19 1.49 1.29 -7.38
N LEU A 20 1.78 0.04 -7.75
CA LEU A 20 2.96 -0.67 -7.29
C LEU A 20 4.26 0.06 -7.69
N ILE A 21 4.27 0.68 -8.86
CA ILE A 21 5.40 1.46 -9.36
C ILE A 21 5.32 2.91 -8.87
N GLY A 22 4.13 3.51 -8.94
CA GLY A 22 3.92 4.93 -8.65
C GLY A 22 4.15 5.29 -7.19
N LEU A 23 3.79 4.40 -6.25
CA LEU A 23 3.88 4.68 -4.82
C LEU A 23 5.32 4.83 -4.29
N PRO A 24 6.23 3.86 -4.51
CA PRO A 24 7.62 4.04 -4.11
C PRO A 24 8.29 5.18 -4.88
N LEU A 25 7.96 5.36 -6.16
CA LEU A 25 8.49 6.46 -6.96
C LEU A 25 8.05 7.82 -6.42
N ALA A 26 6.78 7.97 -6.06
CA ALA A 26 6.25 9.20 -5.47
C ALA A 26 6.89 9.49 -4.12
N LEU A 27 7.13 8.46 -3.29
CA LEU A 27 7.84 8.63 -2.01
C LEU A 27 9.26 9.21 -2.22
N VAL A 28 10.00 8.67 -3.19
CA VAL A 28 11.39 9.09 -3.44
C VAL A 28 11.46 10.48 -4.08
N VAL A 29 10.55 10.77 -5.01
CA VAL A 29 10.62 11.98 -5.84
C VAL A 29 9.90 13.18 -5.21
N CYS A 30 8.86 12.97 -4.40
CA CYS A 30 8.08 14.07 -3.81
C CYS A 30 8.63 14.55 -2.45
N ILE A 31 9.67 13.92 -1.90
CA ILE A 31 10.30 14.33 -0.64
C ILE A 31 11.58 15.13 -0.94
N PRO A 32 11.57 16.47 -0.69
CA PRO A 32 12.73 17.32 -0.96
C PRO A 32 13.98 16.89 -0.19
N GLY A 33 15.16 17.01 -0.81
CA GLY A 33 16.47 16.80 -0.15
C GLY A 33 16.85 15.36 0.18
N ALA A 34 16.04 14.36 -0.17
CA ALA A 34 16.37 12.96 0.08
C ALA A 34 17.14 12.31 -1.08
N VAL A 35 16.57 12.36 -2.29
CA VAL A 35 17.14 11.77 -3.53
C VAL A 35 16.96 12.71 -4.74
N GLY A 36 16.17 13.78 -4.60
CA GLY A 36 15.87 14.75 -5.66
C GLY A 36 17.12 15.34 -6.31
N ASP A 37 18.14 15.70 -5.52
CA ASP A 37 19.39 16.27 -6.02
C ASP A 37 20.19 15.27 -6.87
N TRP A 38 20.23 13.99 -6.47
CA TRP A 38 20.92 12.94 -7.22
C TRP A 38 20.22 12.62 -8.54
N ILE A 39 18.90 12.56 -8.55
CA ILE A 39 18.12 12.32 -9.77
C ILE A 39 18.25 13.49 -10.74
N ARG A 40 18.20 14.74 -10.22
CA ARG A 40 18.44 15.95 -11.03
C ARG A 40 19.84 15.93 -11.63
N LEU A 41 20.87 15.66 -10.82
CA LEU A 41 22.25 15.54 -11.30
C LEU A 41 22.40 14.44 -12.35
N PHE A 42 21.81 13.27 -12.13
CA PHE A 42 21.84 12.17 -13.08
C PHE A 42 21.20 12.56 -14.43
N ILE A 43 20.04 13.21 -14.42
CA ILE A 43 19.36 13.68 -15.64
C ILE A 43 20.20 14.75 -16.36
N ILE A 44 20.78 15.69 -15.62
CA ILE A 44 21.64 16.74 -16.18
C ILE A 44 22.91 16.14 -16.80
N VAL A 45 23.54 15.16 -16.14
CA VAL A 45 24.73 14.46 -16.64
C VAL A 45 24.40 13.57 -17.84
N LEU A 46 23.21 12.95 -17.87
CA LEU A 46 22.76 12.11 -18.98
C LEU A 46 22.47 12.93 -20.25
N LEU A 47 22.03 14.18 -20.10
CA LEU A 47 21.85 15.15 -21.19
C LEU A 47 23.14 15.96 -21.40
N ASP A 48 24.18 15.27 -21.88
CA ASP A 48 25.47 15.85 -22.21
C ASP A 48 25.33 17.04 -23.22
N GLY A 49 25.65 18.25 -22.77
CA GLY A 49 25.94 19.43 -23.61
C GLY A 49 24.79 20.09 -24.39
N THR A 50 23.56 19.57 -24.38
CA THR A 50 22.42 20.13 -25.13
C THR A 50 21.33 20.61 -24.20
N VAL A 51 21.59 21.72 -23.50
CA VAL A 51 20.70 22.21 -22.44
C VAL A 51 19.92 23.45 -22.90
N PRO A 52 18.69 23.32 -23.44
CA PRO A 52 17.83 24.46 -23.75
C PRO A 52 17.30 25.12 -22.46
N PRO A 53 16.78 26.37 -22.51
CA PRO A 53 16.25 27.10 -21.34
C PRO A 53 15.02 26.45 -20.66
N ALA A 54 14.56 25.29 -21.12
CA ALA A 54 13.41 24.55 -20.63
C ALA A 54 13.73 23.44 -19.60
N VAL A 55 14.95 23.40 -19.04
CA VAL A 55 15.40 22.38 -18.05
C VAL A 55 14.46 22.24 -16.85
N TRP A 56 13.78 23.33 -16.49
CA TRP A 56 12.81 23.35 -15.39
C TRP A 56 11.63 22.39 -15.62
N LEU A 57 11.19 22.20 -16.86
CA LEU A 57 10.16 21.21 -17.21
C LEU A 57 10.67 19.78 -17.01
N LEU A 58 11.95 19.54 -17.31
CA LEU A 58 12.55 18.22 -17.16
C LEU A 58 12.74 17.85 -15.69
N GLY A 59 13.02 18.82 -14.82
CA GLY A 59 13.05 18.62 -13.36
C GLY A 59 11.67 18.37 -12.74
N LEU A 60 10.61 18.84 -13.38
CA LEU A 60 9.22 18.62 -12.95
C LEU A 60 8.65 17.27 -13.40
N LEU A 61 9.17 16.73 -14.51
CA LEU A 61 8.67 15.50 -15.14
C LEU A 61 8.66 14.27 -14.21
N PRO A 62 9.70 14.00 -13.39
CA PRO A 62 9.68 12.87 -12.47
C PRO A 62 8.57 12.97 -11.43
N VAL A 63 8.35 14.18 -10.88
CA VAL A 63 7.32 14.42 -9.84
C VAL A 63 5.93 14.21 -10.44
N LEU A 64 5.67 14.84 -11.59
CA LEU A 64 4.39 14.69 -12.29
C LEU A 64 4.17 13.26 -12.80
N GLY A 65 5.22 12.59 -13.26
CA GLY A 65 5.16 11.20 -13.70
C GLY A 65 4.79 10.26 -12.55
N ALA A 66 5.42 10.44 -11.38
CA ALA A 66 5.14 9.64 -10.20
C ALA A 66 3.70 9.82 -9.70
N VAL A 67 3.27 11.07 -9.50
CA VAL A 67 1.91 11.36 -9.06
C VAL A 67 0.89 11.00 -10.15
N GLY A 68 1.22 11.21 -11.42
CA GLY A 68 0.40 10.80 -12.56
C GLY A 68 0.17 9.30 -12.62
N LEU A 69 1.18 8.48 -12.31
CA LEU A 69 1.02 7.02 -12.17
C LEU A 69 0.01 6.67 -11.07
N LEU A 70 0.01 7.40 -9.95
CA LEU A 70 -0.98 7.22 -8.88
C LEU A 70 -2.39 7.57 -9.37
N VAL A 71 -2.55 8.68 -10.11
CA VAL A 71 -3.84 9.07 -10.72
C VAL A 71 -4.34 7.95 -11.64
N VAL A 72 -3.50 7.48 -12.56
CA VAL A 72 -3.83 6.36 -13.46
C VAL A 72 -4.21 5.11 -12.66
N GLY A 73 -3.48 4.80 -11.60
CA GLY A 73 -3.75 3.70 -10.68
C GLY A 73 -5.18 3.72 -10.14
N VAL A 74 -5.57 4.83 -9.53
CA VAL A 74 -6.92 5.00 -8.95
C VAL A 74 -7.99 5.07 -10.03
N TRP A 75 -7.71 5.71 -11.18
CA TRP A 75 -8.69 5.83 -12.26
C TRP A 75 -9.02 4.48 -12.90
N GLN A 76 -8.02 3.61 -13.02
CA GLN A 76 -8.18 2.26 -13.55
C GLN A 76 -8.95 1.36 -12.58
N MET A 77 -8.73 1.51 -11.27
CA MET A 77 -9.50 0.80 -10.23
C MET A 77 -10.99 1.13 -10.26
N ALA A 78 -11.36 2.35 -10.61
CA ALA A 78 -12.77 2.73 -10.65
C ALA A 78 -13.58 2.13 -11.80
N ARG A 79 -12.92 1.51 -12.78
CA ARG A 79 -13.60 0.72 -13.81
C ARG A 79 -13.99 -0.67 -13.32
N PHE A 80 -13.50 -1.10 -12.17
CA PHE A 80 -13.91 -2.34 -11.51
C PHE A 80 -15.22 -2.09 -10.77
N GLN A 81 -16.24 -2.92 -11.00
CA GLN A 81 -17.57 -2.86 -10.35
C GLN A 81 -18.16 -1.43 -10.29
N PRO A 82 -18.59 -0.87 -11.43
CA PRO A 82 -19.23 0.46 -11.46
C PRO A 82 -20.53 0.54 -10.66
N ASP A 83 -21.19 -0.61 -10.42
CA ASP A 83 -22.50 -0.69 -9.79
C ASP A 83 -22.47 -0.61 -8.25
N ASP A 84 -21.30 -0.80 -7.62
CA ASP A 84 -21.16 -0.66 -6.16
C ASP A 84 -20.97 0.83 -5.78
N ALA A 85 -22.04 1.44 -5.27
CA ALA A 85 -22.06 2.84 -4.86
C ALA A 85 -21.05 3.16 -3.75
N ASP A 86 -20.83 2.24 -2.81
CA ASP A 86 -19.89 2.47 -1.71
C ASP A 86 -18.43 2.41 -2.21
N TRP A 87 -18.13 1.50 -3.13
CA TRP A 87 -16.83 1.42 -3.79
C TRP A 87 -16.52 2.71 -4.58
N GLN A 88 -17.48 3.19 -5.37
CA GLN A 88 -17.32 4.44 -6.11
C GLN A 88 -17.17 5.66 -5.19
N ARG A 89 -17.85 5.67 -4.03
CA ARG A 89 -17.70 6.74 -3.03
C ARG A 89 -16.30 6.78 -2.43
N ASP A 90 -15.76 5.63 -2.03
CA ASP A 90 -14.40 5.57 -1.48
C ASP A 90 -13.35 5.97 -2.54
N LEU A 91 -13.58 5.58 -3.81
CA LEU A 91 -12.72 5.96 -4.93
C LEU A 91 -12.78 7.45 -5.25
N PHE A 92 -13.96 8.07 -5.11
CA PHE A 92 -14.12 9.51 -5.31
C PHE A 92 -13.22 10.31 -4.36
N HIS A 93 -13.16 9.94 -3.08
CA HIS A 93 -12.26 10.58 -2.13
C HIS A 93 -10.79 10.41 -2.51
N SER A 94 -10.39 9.19 -2.88
CA SER A 94 -9.01 8.93 -3.32
C SER A 94 -8.63 9.73 -4.58
N ARG A 95 -9.54 9.83 -5.55
CA ARG A 95 -9.37 10.65 -6.77
C ARG A 95 -9.20 12.13 -6.44
N LEU A 96 -10.01 12.66 -5.53
CA LEU A 96 -9.94 14.05 -5.12
C LEU A 96 -8.54 14.37 -4.55
N PHE A 97 -8.05 13.54 -3.62
CA PHE A 97 -6.75 13.78 -2.99
C PHE A 97 -5.57 13.55 -3.93
N VAL A 98 -5.61 12.55 -4.80
CA VAL A 98 -4.51 12.34 -5.76
C VAL A 98 -4.46 13.45 -6.83
N LEU A 99 -5.60 13.99 -7.25
CA LEU A 99 -5.66 15.16 -8.14
C LEU A 99 -5.19 16.43 -7.45
N LEU A 100 -5.54 16.60 -6.17
CA LEU A 100 -5.01 17.68 -5.33
C LEU A 100 -3.48 17.60 -5.26
N CYS A 101 -2.92 16.42 -4.99
CA CYS A 101 -1.48 16.19 -5.02
C CYS A 101 -0.87 16.48 -6.40
N LEU A 102 -1.53 16.08 -7.49
CA LEU A 102 -1.04 16.35 -8.85
C LEU A 102 -0.99 17.86 -9.15
N GLY A 103 -2.02 18.61 -8.74
CA GLY A 103 -2.07 20.07 -8.91
C GLY A 103 -1.05 20.81 -8.03
N LEU A 104 -0.72 20.25 -6.86
CA LEU A 104 0.25 20.82 -5.92
C LEU A 104 1.69 20.35 -6.17
N ALA A 105 1.90 19.30 -6.97
CA ALA A 105 3.21 18.75 -7.28
C ALA A 105 4.23 19.77 -7.84
N PRO A 106 3.86 20.72 -8.72
CA PRO A 106 4.79 21.74 -9.21
C PRO A 106 5.36 22.66 -8.13
N PHE A 107 4.62 22.88 -7.04
CA PHE A 107 5.07 23.72 -5.94
C PHE A 107 6.19 23.07 -5.13
N LEU A 108 6.29 21.74 -5.12
CA LEU A 108 7.45 21.04 -4.53
C LEU A 108 8.72 21.33 -5.31
N TYR A 109 8.64 21.35 -6.64
CA TYR A 109 9.78 21.65 -7.50
C TYR A 109 10.29 23.07 -7.24
N TRP A 110 9.39 24.05 -7.16
CA TRP A 110 9.77 25.45 -6.90
C TRP A 110 10.25 25.67 -5.47
N ALA A 111 9.72 24.94 -4.49
CA ALA A 111 10.22 24.96 -3.12
C ALA A 111 11.67 24.47 -3.03
N GLU A 112 12.02 23.44 -3.79
CA GLU A 112 13.38 22.89 -3.84
C GLU A 112 14.33 23.72 -4.72
N ALA A 113 13.83 24.33 -5.80
CA ALA A 113 14.65 25.12 -6.72
C ALA A 113 15.15 26.46 -6.15
N GLY A 114 14.73 26.84 -4.94
CA GLY A 114 15.18 28.06 -4.27
C GLY A 114 14.82 29.35 -5.04
N THR A 115 13.86 29.28 -5.97
CA THR A 115 13.35 30.46 -6.68
C THR A 115 12.62 31.33 -5.68
N SER A 116 13.33 32.35 -5.18
CA SER A 116 12.81 33.38 -4.29
C SER A 116 11.75 34.18 -5.05
N VAL A 117 10.50 33.72 -5.01
CA VAL A 117 9.35 34.52 -5.44
C VAL A 117 9.19 35.63 -4.40
N PRO A 118 9.37 36.92 -4.77
CA PRO A 118 9.31 38.01 -3.80
C PRO A 118 7.92 38.02 -3.13
N GLY A 119 7.88 37.87 -1.80
CA GLY A 119 6.65 37.84 -1.00
C GLY A 119 5.87 36.52 -1.03
N GLY A 120 6.36 35.48 -1.73
CA GLY A 120 5.66 34.20 -1.93
C GLY A 120 6.07 33.05 -1.02
N GLU A 121 7.07 33.22 -0.14
CA GLU A 121 7.65 32.12 0.66
C GLU A 121 6.62 31.45 1.58
N ILE A 122 5.74 32.24 2.21
CA ILE A 122 4.68 31.72 3.09
C ILE A 122 3.69 30.89 2.27
N VAL A 123 3.30 31.38 1.09
CA VAL A 123 2.38 30.68 0.18
C VAL A 123 2.99 29.37 -0.30
N LEU A 124 4.28 29.37 -0.62
CA LEU A 124 5.01 28.17 -1.04
C LEU A 124 5.08 27.14 0.09
N ARG A 125 5.43 27.56 1.31
CA ARG A 125 5.46 26.70 2.51
C ARG A 125 4.07 26.11 2.80
N LEU A 126 3.02 26.90 2.68
CA LEU A 126 1.64 26.45 2.87
C LEU A 126 1.23 25.42 1.80
N ASN A 127 1.57 25.63 0.53
CA ASN A 127 1.29 24.66 -0.53
C ASN A 127 2.00 23.31 -0.30
N VAL A 128 3.27 23.32 0.12
CA VAL A 128 4.01 22.10 0.47
C VAL A 128 3.38 21.39 1.67
N LEU A 129 2.91 22.15 2.67
CA LEU A 129 2.19 21.59 3.82
C LEU A 129 0.87 20.95 3.40
N VAL A 130 0.07 21.63 2.58
CA VAL A 130 -1.20 21.10 2.04
C VAL A 130 -0.95 19.87 1.18
N PHE A 131 0.10 19.86 0.35
CA PHE A 131 0.51 18.68 -0.41
C PHE A 131 0.83 17.53 0.53
N THR A 132 1.63 17.78 1.57
CA THR A 132 2.04 16.75 2.53
C THR A 132 0.81 16.16 3.21
N VAL A 133 -0.05 16.98 3.81
CA VAL A 133 -1.29 16.53 4.44
C VAL A 133 -2.18 15.78 3.43
N GLY A 134 -2.32 16.30 2.21
CA GLY A 134 -3.06 15.66 1.14
C GLY A 134 -2.52 14.28 0.75
N ALA A 135 -1.20 14.12 0.69
CA ALA A 135 -0.55 12.85 0.40
C ALA A 135 -0.76 11.81 1.52
N PHE A 136 -0.70 12.22 2.79
CA PHE A 136 -1.02 11.34 3.92
C PHE A 136 -2.49 10.90 3.89
N VAL A 137 -3.41 11.84 3.68
CA VAL A 137 -4.84 11.54 3.59
C VAL A 137 -5.12 10.62 2.39
N TYR A 138 -4.47 10.85 1.25
CA TYR A 138 -4.50 9.95 0.10
C TYR A 138 -4.04 8.53 0.47
N LEU A 139 -2.91 8.37 1.17
CA LEU A 139 -2.43 7.06 1.61
C LEU A 139 -3.43 6.36 2.55
N ILE A 140 -4.05 7.10 3.47
CA ILE A 140 -5.09 6.55 4.35
C ILE A 140 -6.27 6.04 3.52
N HIS A 141 -6.79 6.86 2.59
CA HIS A 141 -7.88 6.44 1.70
C HIS A 141 -7.50 5.26 0.81
N LEU A 142 -6.27 5.22 0.32
CA LEU A 142 -5.75 4.11 -0.47
C LEU A 142 -5.74 2.81 0.33
N ASN A 143 -5.31 2.84 1.60
CA ASN A 143 -5.38 1.68 2.49
C ASN A 143 -6.82 1.20 2.73
N LEU A 144 -7.76 2.13 2.93
CA LEU A 144 -9.18 1.79 3.09
C LEU A 144 -9.76 1.16 1.82
N LEU A 145 -9.40 1.67 0.65
CA LEU A 145 -9.76 1.10 -0.64
C LEU A 145 -9.20 -0.31 -0.82
N LEU A 146 -7.93 -0.55 -0.49
CA LEU A 146 -7.32 -1.88 -0.56
C LEU A 146 -8.00 -2.89 0.39
N ARG A 147 -8.42 -2.43 1.57
CA ARG A 147 -9.21 -3.25 2.51
C ARG A 147 -10.59 -3.59 1.96
N ARG A 148 -11.26 -2.65 1.28
CA ARG A 148 -12.54 -2.93 0.62
C ARG A 148 -12.34 -3.89 -0.56
N LEU A 149 -11.30 -3.67 -1.36
CA LEU A 149 -10.93 -4.56 -2.45
C LEU A 149 -10.69 -5.99 -1.96
N ALA A 150 -10.03 -6.18 -0.81
CA ALA A 150 -9.83 -7.49 -0.21
C ALA A 150 -11.14 -8.20 0.20
N ARG A 151 -12.20 -7.45 0.55
CA ARG A 151 -13.54 -8.02 0.80
C ARG A 151 -14.27 -8.41 -0.48
N LEU A 152 -13.98 -7.72 -1.58
CA LEU A 152 -14.56 -8.02 -2.90
C LEU A 152 -13.87 -9.21 -3.58
N LEU A 153 -12.63 -9.54 -3.19
CA LEU A 153 -11.92 -10.73 -3.67
C LEU A 153 -12.21 -11.95 -2.78
N PRO A 154 -12.42 -13.15 -3.37
CA PRO A 154 -12.70 -14.38 -2.65
C PRO A 154 -11.42 -14.96 -2.03
N ASN A 155 -10.84 -14.31 -1.03
CA ASN A 155 -9.65 -14.82 -0.35
C ASN A 155 -9.62 -14.46 1.15
N VAL A 156 -9.86 -15.48 1.98
CA VAL A 156 -9.91 -15.35 3.46
C VAL A 156 -8.58 -14.94 4.08
N VAL A 157 -7.45 -15.38 3.51
CA VAL A 157 -6.10 -15.03 3.99
C VAL A 157 -5.80 -13.56 3.71
N LEU A 158 -6.17 -13.07 2.52
CA LEU A 158 -6.02 -11.66 2.14
C LEU A 158 -6.86 -10.75 3.05
N GLN A 159 -8.06 -11.18 3.44
CA GLN A 159 -8.94 -10.42 4.33
C GLN A 159 -8.39 -10.31 5.75
N ALA A 160 -7.82 -11.40 6.30
CA ALA A 160 -7.22 -11.40 7.63
C ALA A 160 -6.00 -10.46 7.70
N ASP A 161 -5.09 -10.58 6.74
CA ASP A 161 -3.87 -9.76 6.67
C ASP A 161 -4.20 -8.27 6.47
N THR A 162 -5.09 -7.96 5.53
CA THR A 162 -5.46 -6.56 5.24
C THR A 162 -6.18 -5.90 6.40
N ARG A 163 -6.92 -6.64 7.24
CA ARG A 163 -7.58 -6.08 8.43
C ARG A 163 -6.57 -5.58 9.47
N ILE A 164 -5.47 -6.31 9.67
CA ILE A 164 -4.42 -5.93 10.62
C ILE A 164 -3.64 -4.74 10.06
N PHE A 165 -3.15 -4.86 8.82
CA PHE A 165 -2.34 -3.81 8.22
C PHE A 165 -3.12 -2.51 7.96
N ALA A 166 -4.42 -2.58 7.63
CA ALA A 166 -5.24 -1.38 7.43
C ALA A 166 -5.59 -0.65 8.74
N LYS A 167 -5.38 -1.27 9.91
CA LYS A 167 -5.47 -0.58 11.21
C LYS A 167 -4.13 0.01 11.62
N LEU A 168 -3.05 -0.74 11.43
CA LEU A 168 -1.71 -0.32 11.82
C LEU A 168 -1.17 0.81 10.93
N ASN A 169 -1.46 0.77 9.63
CA ASN A 169 -0.88 1.73 8.71
C ASN A 169 -1.36 3.19 8.92
N PRO A 170 -2.67 3.46 9.11
CA PRO A 170 -3.13 4.80 9.48
C PRO A 170 -2.57 5.28 10.81
N LEU A 171 -2.35 4.38 11.78
CA LEU A 171 -1.71 4.73 13.06
C LEU A 171 -0.25 5.17 12.85
N LEU A 172 0.51 4.42 12.05
CA LEU A 172 1.88 4.79 11.68
C LEU A 172 1.92 6.12 10.93
N LEU A 173 1.03 6.32 9.96
CA LEU A 173 0.92 7.59 9.23
C LEU A 173 0.57 8.76 10.16
N LEU A 174 -0.37 8.58 11.09
CA LEU A 174 -0.70 9.60 12.08
C LEU A 174 0.48 9.90 13.01
N LEU A 175 1.23 8.88 13.43
CA LEU A 175 2.42 9.06 14.25
C LEU A 175 3.50 9.87 13.52
N VAL A 176 3.77 9.55 12.26
CA VAL A 176 4.72 10.30 11.42
C VAL A 176 4.23 11.75 11.24
N LEU A 177 2.95 11.94 10.93
CA LEU A 177 2.36 13.27 10.75
C LEU A 177 2.44 14.09 12.04
N ALA A 178 2.16 13.48 13.20
CA ALA A 178 2.27 14.12 14.51
C ALA A 178 3.72 14.50 14.82
N LEU A 179 4.70 13.66 14.50
CA LEU A 179 6.12 13.96 14.71
C LEU A 179 6.57 15.13 13.83
N VAL A 180 6.18 15.16 12.55
CA VAL A 180 6.48 16.27 11.64
C VAL A 180 5.81 17.56 12.12
N ALA A 181 4.55 17.51 12.53
CA ALA A 181 3.83 18.66 13.07
C ALA A 181 4.48 19.19 14.36
N PHE A 182 4.88 18.28 15.25
CA PHE A 182 5.58 18.61 16.49
C PHE A 182 6.93 19.28 16.23
N TYR A 183 7.72 18.75 15.30
CA TYR A 183 8.97 19.36 14.87
C TYR A 183 8.77 20.78 14.33
N GLN A 184 7.79 20.95 13.43
CA GLN A 184 7.46 22.27 12.86
C GLN A 184 6.95 23.25 13.93
N ALA A 185 6.22 22.77 14.94
CA ALA A 185 5.77 23.60 16.05
C ALA A 185 6.93 24.06 16.94
N ILE A 186 7.91 23.19 17.21
CA ILE A 186 9.12 23.56 17.94
C ILE A 186 9.91 24.62 17.17
N ASP A 187 10.14 24.39 15.87
CA ASP A 187 10.85 25.33 14.99
C ASP A 187 10.17 26.71 14.93
N GLY A 188 8.83 26.73 14.89
CA GLY A 188 8.06 27.97 14.82
C GLY A 188 7.92 28.73 16.14
N LEU A 189 7.95 28.05 17.30
CA LEU A 189 7.68 28.65 18.61
C LEU A 189 8.94 28.97 19.41
N PHE A 190 10.03 28.24 19.19
CA PHE A 190 11.27 28.39 19.97
C PHE A 190 12.40 28.90 19.08
N VAL A 191 12.93 30.08 19.41
CA VAL A 191 14.21 30.52 18.87
C VAL A 191 15.29 29.64 19.50
N ALA A 192 15.75 28.63 18.76
CA ALA A 192 16.75 27.71 19.26
C ALA A 192 18.10 28.41 19.42
N GLU A 193 18.59 28.48 20.66
CA GLU A 193 19.92 29.01 20.98
C GLU A 193 20.90 27.87 21.32
N GLY A 194 22.18 28.07 20.98
CA GLY A 194 23.27 27.17 21.35
C GLY A 194 23.19 25.77 20.72
N ARG A 195 23.33 24.71 21.55
CA ARG A 195 23.42 23.31 21.08
C ARG A 195 22.14 22.83 20.40
N LEU A 196 20.97 23.39 20.76
CA LEU A 196 19.69 23.02 20.16
C LEU A 196 19.62 23.43 18.69
N LYS A 197 20.16 24.61 18.33
CA LYS A 197 20.27 25.07 16.95
C LYS A 197 21.14 24.13 16.11
N MET A 198 22.29 23.71 16.65
CA MET A 198 23.18 22.78 15.96
C MET A 198 22.50 21.43 15.67
N VAL A 199 21.68 20.94 16.62
CA VAL A 199 20.89 19.71 16.42
C VAL A 199 19.78 19.94 15.40
N MET A 200 19.04 21.05 15.46
CA MET A 200 18.02 21.40 14.46
C MET A 200 18.60 21.54 13.06
N ASP A 201 19.76 22.18 12.90
CA ASP A 201 20.44 22.33 11.62
C ASP A 201 20.87 20.95 11.06
N ALA A 202 21.38 20.07 11.92
CA ALA A 202 21.72 18.69 11.54
C ALA A 202 20.48 17.86 11.15
N VAL A 203 19.37 18.02 11.88
CA VAL A 203 18.09 17.37 11.55
C VAL A 203 17.52 17.92 10.26
N ASN A 204 17.54 19.23 10.05
CA ASN A 204 17.05 19.87 8.83
C ASN A 204 17.87 19.42 7.61
N ALA A 205 19.19 19.29 7.76
CA ALA A 205 20.08 18.74 6.73
C ALA A 205 19.78 17.28 6.36
N GLN A 206 19.20 16.49 7.26
CA GLN A 206 18.81 15.09 7.02
C GLN A 206 17.30 14.89 6.93
N GLY A 207 16.50 15.97 6.96
CA GLY A 207 15.05 15.91 7.18
C GLY A 207 14.34 15.07 6.13
N GLY A 208 14.66 15.27 4.86
CA GLY A 208 14.10 14.47 3.76
C GLY A 208 14.37 12.98 3.91
N ARG A 209 15.60 12.60 4.28
CA ARG A 209 15.99 11.20 4.46
C ARG A 209 15.30 10.56 5.66
N MET A 210 15.19 11.31 6.76
CA MET A 210 14.46 10.85 7.95
C MET A 210 12.98 10.64 7.64
N VAL A 211 12.34 11.55 6.89
CA VAL A 211 10.93 11.40 6.48
C VAL A 211 10.73 10.17 5.59
N ILE A 212 11.62 9.93 4.60
CA ILE A 212 11.57 8.69 3.81
C ILE A 212 11.68 7.46 4.71
N LEU A 213 12.65 7.44 5.62
CA LEU A 213 12.88 6.30 6.52
C LEU A 213 11.67 6.06 7.44
N LEU A 214 11.02 7.11 7.92
CA LEU A 214 9.81 7.02 8.74
C LEU A 214 8.58 6.57 7.95
N MET A 215 8.50 6.94 6.67
CA MET A 215 7.40 6.56 5.78
C MET A 215 7.57 5.16 5.18
N LEU A 216 8.80 4.65 5.13
CA LEU A 216 9.13 3.36 4.53
C LEU A 216 8.25 2.21 5.05
N PRO A 217 8.03 2.04 6.37
CA PRO A 217 7.18 0.98 6.89
C PRO A 217 5.74 1.11 6.41
N SER A 218 5.21 2.34 6.38
CA SER A 218 3.85 2.60 5.91
C SER A 218 3.69 2.26 4.42
N VAL A 219 4.63 2.72 3.58
CA VAL A 219 4.62 2.42 2.15
C VAL A 219 4.86 0.94 1.89
N ALA A 220 5.77 0.30 2.62
CA ALA A 220 6.02 -1.14 2.48
C ALA A 220 4.78 -1.98 2.80
N THR A 221 4.02 -1.63 3.84
CA THR A 221 2.76 -2.34 4.15
C THR A 221 1.71 -2.15 3.05
N THR A 222 1.56 -0.93 2.50
CA THR A 222 0.66 -0.70 1.36
C THR A 222 1.09 -1.47 0.11
N LEU A 223 2.40 -1.50 -0.17
CA LEU A 223 2.95 -2.21 -1.32
C LEU A 223 2.71 -3.71 -1.20
N SER A 224 2.89 -4.26 0.00
CA SER A 224 2.59 -5.66 0.30
C SER A 224 1.11 -5.99 0.07
N MET A 225 0.19 -5.12 0.50
CA MET A 225 -1.25 -5.30 0.22
C MET A 225 -1.56 -5.24 -1.29
N ILE A 226 -1.02 -4.25 -2.00
CA ILE A 226 -1.21 -4.10 -3.45
C ILE A 226 -0.69 -5.34 -4.18
N TRP A 227 0.50 -5.81 -3.80
CA TRP A 227 1.10 -7.01 -4.36
C TRP A 227 0.23 -8.24 -4.11
N LYS A 228 -0.21 -8.48 -2.88
CA LYS A 228 -1.09 -9.61 -2.55
C LYS A 228 -2.42 -9.54 -3.30
N ALA A 229 -3.06 -8.37 -3.34
CA ALA A 229 -4.31 -8.17 -4.08
C ALA A 229 -4.14 -8.46 -5.58
N ARG A 230 -3.01 -8.05 -6.16
CA ARG A 230 -2.65 -8.38 -7.54
C ARG A 230 -2.50 -9.89 -7.75
N GLN A 231 -1.79 -10.58 -6.86
CA GLN A 231 -1.61 -12.03 -6.96
C GLN A 231 -2.95 -12.78 -6.88
N THR A 232 -3.83 -12.38 -5.96
CA THR A 232 -5.17 -12.97 -5.85
C THR A 232 -6.00 -12.69 -7.12
N ALA A 233 -5.97 -11.47 -7.65
CA ALA A 233 -6.65 -11.15 -8.90
C ALA A 233 -6.11 -11.96 -10.10
N LEU A 234 -4.80 -12.21 -10.17
CA LEU A 234 -4.23 -13.08 -11.21
C LEU A 234 -4.69 -14.53 -11.05
N ARG A 235 -4.70 -15.06 -9.81
CA ARG A 235 -5.18 -16.42 -9.55
C ARG A 235 -6.64 -16.61 -9.95
N VAL A 236 -7.51 -15.65 -9.67
CA VAL A 236 -8.92 -15.70 -10.10
C VAL A 236 -9.07 -15.76 -11.63
N ILE A 237 -8.17 -15.10 -12.37
CA ILE A 237 -8.19 -15.11 -13.85
C ILE A 237 -7.66 -16.43 -14.43
N PHE A 238 -6.58 -16.98 -13.85
CA PHE A 238 -5.87 -18.12 -14.42
C PHE A 238 -6.30 -19.48 -13.85
N GLU A 239 -6.84 -19.49 -12.63
CA GLU A 239 -7.24 -20.69 -11.87
C GLU A 239 -8.68 -20.53 -11.33
N PRO A 240 -9.70 -20.41 -12.22
CA PRO A 240 -11.08 -20.12 -11.79
C PRO A 240 -11.71 -21.21 -10.90
N GLY A 241 -11.13 -22.42 -10.83
CA GLY A 241 -11.59 -23.54 -9.99
C GLY A 241 -10.78 -23.79 -8.71
N ALA A 242 -9.70 -23.03 -8.43
CA ALA A 242 -8.89 -23.22 -7.22
C ALA A 242 -9.57 -22.71 -5.93
N PHE A 243 -10.70 -22.02 -6.06
CA PHE A 243 -11.52 -21.55 -4.94
C PHE A 243 -12.78 -22.41 -4.74
N ASP A 244 -12.97 -23.45 -5.56
CA ASP A 244 -14.08 -24.41 -5.46
C ASP A 244 -13.75 -25.59 -4.51
N ASP A 245 -12.62 -25.56 -3.79
CA ASP A 245 -12.29 -26.58 -2.80
C ASP A 245 -13.34 -26.68 -1.67
N GLU A 246 -14.13 -25.63 -1.41
CA GLU A 246 -15.32 -25.70 -0.55
C GLU A 246 -16.46 -26.52 -1.17
N ALA A 247 -16.61 -26.52 -2.50
CA ALA A 247 -17.59 -27.37 -3.20
C ALA A 247 -17.12 -28.82 -3.29
N ILE A 248 -15.81 -29.06 -3.36
CA ILE A 248 -15.22 -30.41 -3.28
C ILE A 248 -15.33 -30.95 -1.85
N LEU A 249 -15.11 -30.11 -0.82
CA LEU A 249 -15.33 -30.49 0.58
C LEU A 249 -16.82 -30.67 0.91
N ALA A 250 -17.72 -29.85 0.36
CA ALA A 250 -19.16 -30.03 0.52
C ALA A 250 -19.71 -31.25 -0.26
N ALA A 251 -19.13 -31.58 -1.43
CA ALA A 251 -19.44 -32.81 -2.15
C ALA A 251 -18.84 -34.06 -1.48
N ALA A 252 -17.71 -33.90 -0.76
CA ALA A 252 -17.14 -34.96 0.06
C ALA A 252 -17.94 -35.22 1.35
N ASP A 253 -18.62 -34.20 1.89
CA ASP A 253 -19.52 -34.32 3.05
C ASP A 253 -20.91 -34.83 2.65
N GLY A 254 -21.42 -34.46 1.47
CA GLY A 254 -22.69 -34.97 0.93
C GLY A 254 -22.65 -36.38 0.33
N GLY A 255 -21.46 -36.99 0.20
CA GLY A 255 -21.28 -38.34 -0.33
C GLY A 255 -21.20 -39.44 0.73
N ARG A 256 -21.38 -39.10 2.01
CA ARG A 256 -21.20 -40.04 3.14
C ARG A 256 -22.52 -40.61 3.69
N GLU A 257 -23.68 -40.09 3.28
CA GLU A 257 -24.99 -40.56 3.77
C GLU A 257 -25.57 -41.76 2.99
N ASP A 258 -25.03 -42.12 1.82
CA ASP A 258 -25.62 -43.17 0.97
C ASP A 258 -24.99 -44.58 1.16
N LEU A 259 -24.07 -44.76 2.11
CA LEU A 259 -23.37 -46.04 2.33
C LEU A 259 -23.58 -46.68 3.71
N GLU A 260 -24.34 -46.05 4.62
CA GLU A 260 -24.61 -46.60 5.96
C GLU A 260 -25.91 -47.41 6.07
N ASP A 261 -26.74 -47.48 5.03
CA ASP A 261 -28.05 -48.18 5.07
C ASP A 261 -28.03 -49.65 4.59
N ALA A 262 -26.86 -50.24 4.28
CA ALA A 262 -26.77 -51.60 3.74
C ALA A 262 -25.99 -52.61 4.60
N ALA A 263 -25.68 -52.31 5.87
CA ALA A 263 -24.94 -53.24 6.73
C ALA A 263 -25.45 -53.24 8.18
N GLY A 264 -26.74 -53.48 8.36
CA GLY A 264 -27.35 -53.73 9.67
C GLY A 264 -28.07 -55.07 9.72
N ASP A 265 -27.34 -56.20 9.76
CA ASP A 265 -27.92 -57.47 10.22
C ASP A 265 -27.01 -58.19 11.24
N LYS A 266 -27.56 -58.28 12.45
CA LYS A 266 -27.32 -59.24 13.54
C LYS A 266 -25.96 -59.29 14.24
N ILE A 267 -26.00 -58.63 15.39
CA ILE A 267 -25.45 -59.02 16.70
C ILE A 267 -25.55 -60.54 16.95
N ASN A 268 -24.42 -61.16 17.31
CA ASN A 268 -24.37 -62.25 18.29
C ASN A 268 -22.98 -62.27 18.97
N SER A 269 -23.00 -62.12 20.30
CA SER A 269 -21.95 -62.54 21.26
C SER A 269 -21.93 -64.10 21.35
N PRO A 270 -21.03 -64.82 22.08
CA PRO A 270 -19.97 -64.39 23.02
C PRO A 270 -18.65 -65.22 22.93
N ALA A 271 -17.74 -64.95 23.88
CA ALA A 271 -16.75 -65.85 24.52
C ALA A 271 -15.24 -65.53 24.35
N ASP A 272 -14.63 -65.26 25.51
CA ASP A 272 -13.32 -65.70 26.00
C ASP A 272 -12.10 -65.72 25.07
N THR A 273 -11.08 -64.93 25.43
CA THR A 273 -9.80 -65.47 25.98
C THR A 273 -8.85 -64.35 26.41
N SER A 274 -8.73 -64.19 27.72
CA SER A 274 -7.47 -64.10 28.49
C SER A 274 -6.17 -63.56 27.84
N CYS A 275 -5.71 -62.40 28.37
CA CYS A 275 -4.36 -62.11 28.91
C CYS A 275 -3.08 -62.25 28.03
N PRO A 276 -1.92 -61.68 28.45
CA PRO A 276 -1.64 -60.50 29.29
C PRO A 276 -0.46 -59.62 28.79
N ALA A 277 -0.11 -58.64 29.63
CA ALA A 277 1.02 -57.71 29.62
C ALA A 277 2.43 -58.29 29.36
N ASP A 278 3.24 -57.52 28.63
CA ASP A 278 4.71 -57.31 28.73
C ASP A 278 5.14 -56.61 27.42
N ALA A 279 6.09 -55.69 27.30
CA ALA A 279 7.15 -55.26 28.19
C ALA A 279 7.54 -53.82 27.83
N ALA A 280 7.86 -53.04 28.86
CA ALA A 280 8.69 -51.86 28.73
C ALA A 280 10.10 -52.27 28.29
N ARG A 281 10.67 -51.60 27.28
CA ARG A 281 12.12 -51.43 27.17
C ARG A 281 12.47 -50.24 26.28
N SER A 282 12.98 -49.18 26.91
CA SER A 282 13.92 -48.24 26.30
C SER A 282 15.26 -48.96 26.08
N PRO A 283 16.07 -48.51 25.12
CA PRO A 283 17.40 -48.06 25.53
C PRO A 283 17.81 -46.72 24.90
N ASP A 284 18.75 -46.11 25.62
CA ASP A 284 19.38 -44.81 25.50
C ASP A 284 20.11 -44.50 24.18
N PRO A 285 20.42 -43.20 23.95
CA PRO A 285 21.14 -42.69 22.79
C PRO A 285 22.66 -42.89 22.87
N GLU A 286 23.28 -43.11 21.71
CA GLU A 286 24.69 -42.76 21.43
C GLU A 286 24.75 -41.54 20.50
#